data_AF-A0A412Y4I0-F1
#
_entry.id   AF-A0A412Y4I0-F1
#
_cell.length_a   1.000
_cell.length_b   1.000
_cell.length_c   1.000
_cell.angle_alpha   90.00
_cell.angle_beta   90.00
_cell.angle_gamma   90.00
#
_symmetry.space_group_name_H-M   'P 1'
#
loop_
_entity.id
_entity.type
_entity.pdbx_description
1 polymer ?
#
loop_
_entity_poly.entity_id
_entity_poly.type
_entity_poly.pdbx_seq_one_letter_code
_entity_poly.pdbx_strand_id
1 'polypeptide(L)'
;MVSPQVAKLGNIEGLQDSNFSLPDGQAFLLKNEGNEDVYLEVTPAGMDDGTFIETRLYPGWNPEIIKAVKQTSLSNVKLKWGY
;
A
#
# COMPACT_ATOMS: atom_id res chain seq x y z
N MET A 1 -12.12 -15.02 -10.53
CA MET A 1 -11.08 -13.98 -10.40
C MET A 1 -9.89 -14.61 -9.69
N VAL A 2 -8.67 -14.52 -10.23
CA VAL A 2 -7.47 -15.08 -9.60
C VAL A 2 -6.93 -14.04 -8.63
N SER A 3 -6.73 -14.42 -7.36
CA SER A 3 -6.12 -13.54 -6.37
C SER A 3 -4.63 -13.39 -6.68
N PRO A 4 -4.05 -12.18 -6.58
CA PRO A 4 -2.61 -12.00 -6.68
C PRO A 4 -1.87 -12.94 -5.72
N GLN A 5 -0.87 -13.64 -6.24
CA GLN A 5 0.02 -14.48 -5.44
C GLN A 5 1.31 -13.70 -5.19
N VAL A 6 1.66 -13.52 -3.92
CA VAL A 6 2.89 -12.88 -3.48
C VAL A 6 3.76 -13.91 -2.76
N ALA A 7 5.07 -13.88 -2.99
CA ALA A 7 6.00 -14.81 -2.37
C ALA A 7 6.44 -14.33 -0.98
N LYS A 8 6.46 -13.01 -0.78
CA LYS A 8 6.81 -12.35 0.48
C LYS A 8 5.71 -11.39 0.88
N LEU A 9 5.44 -11.30 2.19
CA LEU A 9 4.43 -10.41 2.74
C LEU A 9 4.84 -9.87 4.11
N GLY A 10 4.39 -8.67 4.43
CA GLY A 10 4.63 -8.03 5.71
C GLY A 10 3.60 -6.97 6.04
N ASN A 11 3.64 -6.45 7.27
CA ASN A 11 2.78 -5.37 7.68
C ASN A 11 3.31 -4.03 7.16
N ILE A 12 2.39 -3.10 6.92
CA ILE A 12 2.70 -1.67 6.81
C ILE A 12 2.39 -1.03 8.16
N GLU A 13 3.41 -0.47 8.80
CA GLU A 13 3.36 0.14 10.13
C GLU A 13 3.97 1.55 10.07
N GLY A 14 3.72 2.39 11.09
CA GLY A 14 4.34 3.72 11.19
C GLY A 14 3.80 4.78 10.22
N LEU A 15 2.68 4.52 9.53
CA LEU A 15 2.06 5.49 8.59
C LEU A 15 1.57 6.79 9.25
N GLN A 16 1.48 6.82 10.58
CA GLN A 16 1.16 8.03 11.33
C GLN A 16 2.36 9.00 11.42
N ASP A 17 3.57 8.46 11.31
CA ASP A 17 4.81 9.20 11.56
C ASP A 17 5.57 9.49 10.25
N SER A 18 5.49 8.60 9.26
CA SER A 18 6.24 8.73 8.01
C SER A 18 5.63 7.96 6.85
N ASN A 19 6.03 8.30 5.62
CA ASN A 19 5.69 7.51 4.44
C ASN A 19 6.28 6.10 4.57
N PHE A 20 5.57 5.11 4.05
CA PHE A 20 6.06 3.74 3.97
C PHE A 20 6.58 3.43 2.58
N SER A 21 7.76 2.82 2.49
CA SER A 21 8.32 2.20 1.29
C SER A 21 9.20 1.01 1.68
N LEU A 22 9.49 0.12 0.74
CA LEU A 22 10.48 -0.94 0.98
C LEU A 22 11.90 -0.34 0.95
N PRO A 23 12.84 -0.83 1.80
CA PRO A 23 14.17 -0.22 1.94
C PRO A 23 15.01 -0.17 0.66
N ASP A 24 14.76 -1.09 -0.27
CA ASP A 24 15.44 -1.20 -1.57
C ASP A 24 14.70 -0.48 -2.71
N GLY A 25 13.57 0.17 -2.42
CA GLY A 25 12.72 0.81 -3.43
C GLY A 25 11.94 -0.20 -4.29
N GLN A 26 11.94 -1.49 -3.93
CA GLN A 26 11.18 -2.52 -4.62
C GLN A 26 9.69 -2.16 -4.64
N ALA A 27 9.06 -2.31 -5.80
CA ALA A 27 7.62 -2.14 -5.92
C ALA A 27 6.88 -3.36 -5.36
N PHE A 28 5.70 -3.14 -4.79
CA PHE A 28 4.89 -4.14 -4.10
C PHE A 28 3.39 -3.94 -4.34
N LEU A 29 2.61 -4.99 -4.10
CA LEU A 29 1.16 -4.96 -4.02
C LEU A 29 0.71 -4.57 -2.62
N LEU A 30 -0.37 -3.78 -2.54
CA LEU A 30 -0.99 -3.37 -1.29
C LEU A 30 -2.20 -4.25 -0.99
N LYS A 31 -2.37 -4.63 0.28
CA LYS A 31 -3.55 -5.36 0.78
C LYS A 31 -4.22 -4.56 1.88
N ASN A 32 -5.54 -4.40 1.78
CA ASN A 32 -6.38 -3.95 2.89
C ASN A 32 -6.96 -5.18 3.61
N GLU A 33 -6.48 -5.45 4.83
CA GLU A 33 -6.98 -6.52 5.72
C GLU A 33 -8.09 -6.02 6.66
N GLY A 34 -8.59 -4.80 6.44
CA GLY A 34 -9.78 -4.28 7.08
C GLY A 34 -11.06 -4.83 6.48
N ASN A 35 -12.18 -4.45 7.09
CA ASN A 35 -13.53 -4.80 6.59
C ASN A 35 -14.18 -3.66 5.80
N GLU A 36 -13.58 -2.48 5.81
CA GLU A 36 -14.06 -1.26 5.17
C GLU A 36 -13.04 -0.77 4.15
N ASP A 37 -13.53 0.02 3.20
CA ASP A 37 -12.66 0.66 2.21
C ASP A 37 -11.82 1.76 2.86
N VAL A 38 -10.62 1.97 2.31
CA VAL A 38 -9.69 2.99 2.78
C VAL A 38 -9.25 3.85 1.60
N TYR A 39 -9.23 5.17 1.79
CA TYR A 39 -8.67 6.11 0.82
C TYR A 39 -7.26 6.49 1.29
N LEU A 40 -6.26 6.25 0.44
CA LEU A 40 -4.86 6.57 0.72
C LEU A 40 -4.22 7.26 -0.47
N GLU A 41 -3.19 8.04 -0.18
CA GLU A 41 -2.26 8.53 -1.18
C GLU A 41 -1.11 7.54 -1.36
N VAL A 42 -0.82 7.14 -2.61
CA VAL A 42 0.22 6.16 -2.96
C VAL A 42 1.06 6.65 -4.14
N THR A 43 2.26 6.09 -4.31
CA THR A 43 3.08 6.27 -5.51
C THR A 43 3.03 5.00 -6.36
N PRO A 44 2.28 4.96 -7.48
CA PRO A 44 2.31 3.86 -8.43
C PRO A 44 3.73 3.59 -8.96
N ALA A 45 4.05 2.34 -9.26
CA ALA A 45 5.41 1.95 -9.64
C ALA A 45 5.92 2.60 -10.94
N GLY A 46 5.03 2.99 -11.84
CA GLY A 46 5.37 3.71 -13.06
C GLY A 46 5.51 5.23 -12.91
N MET A 47 5.25 5.78 -11.72
CA MET A 47 5.37 7.22 -11.44
C MET A 47 6.73 7.57 -10.83
N ASP A 48 7.07 8.86 -10.96
CA ASP A 48 8.24 9.45 -10.34
C ASP A 48 8.14 9.41 -8.82
N ASP A 49 9.28 9.20 -8.17
CA ASP A 49 9.35 9.15 -6.71
C ASP A 49 8.89 10.49 -6.10
N GLY A 50 8.11 10.41 -5.02
CA GLY A 50 7.52 11.58 -4.36
C GLY A 50 6.24 12.11 -5.01
N THR A 51 5.82 11.55 -6.16
CA THR A 51 4.49 11.83 -6.73
C THR A 51 3.46 10.92 -6.09
N PHE A 52 2.48 11.51 -5.41
CA PHE A 52 1.41 10.79 -4.74
C PHE A 52 0.07 11.04 -5.41
N ILE A 53 -0.73 9.99 -5.55
CA ILE A 53 -2.11 10.06 -6.02
C ILE A 53 -3.05 9.40 -5.01
N GLU A 54 -4.24 9.95 -4.85
CA GLU A 54 -5.28 9.31 -4.04
C GLU A 54 -5.84 8.07 -4.77
N THR A 55 -6.05 6.99 -4.03
CA THR A 55 -6.70 5.77 -4.50
C THR A 55 -7.60 5.17 -3.41
N ARG A 56 -8.56 4.36 -3.83
CA ARG A 56 -9.45 3.59 -2.95
C ARG A 56 -8.98 2.15 -2.87
N LEU A 57 -8.81 1.66 -1.65
CA LEU A 57 -8.42 0.29 -1.34
C LEU A 57 -9.62 -0.48 -0.80
N TYR A 58 -10.07 -1.46 -1.57
CA TYR A 58 -11.12 -2.38 -1.13
C TYR A 58 -10.50 -3.48 -0.25
N PRO A 59 -11.25 -4.08 0.69
CA PRO A 59 -10.80 -5.27 1.40
C PRO A 59 -10.24 -6.35 0.47
N GLY A 60 -9.02 -6.79 0.75
CA GLY A 60 -8.27 -7.74 -0.07
C GLY A 60 -7.07 -7.11 -0.78
N TRP A 61 -6.58 -7.83 -1.80
CA TRP A 61 -5.44 -7.39 -2.60
C TRP A 61 -5.88 -6.35 -3.62
N ASN A 62 -5.19 -5.21 -3.63
CA ASN A 62 -5.37 -4.19 -4.63
C ASN A 62 -4.53 -4.51 -5.88
N PRO A 63 -5.05 -4.25 -7.09
CA PRO A 63 -4.36 -4.55 -8.33
C PRO A 63 -3.19 -3.59 -8.62
N GLU A 64 -3.12 -2.44 -7.95
CA GLU A 64 -2.06 -1.46 -8.15
C GLU A 64 -0.73 -1.94 -7.55
N ILE A 65 0.31 -1.92 -8.38
CA ILE A 65 1.70 -2.09 -7.93
C ILE A 65 2.26 -0.70 -7.60
N ILE A 66 2.72 -0.51 -6.36
CA ILE A 66 3.16 0.78 -5.81
C ILE A 66 4.58 0.69 -5.25
N LYS A 67 5.24 1.84 -5.07
CA LYS A 67 6.55 1.93 -4.38
C LYS A 67 6.45 2.57 -2.99
N ALA A 68 5.40 3.36 -2.75
CA ALA A 68 5.22 4.06 -1.49
C ALA A 68 3.75 4.28 -1.13
N VAL A 69 3.48 4.33 0.17
CA VAL A 69 2.22 4.79 0.76
C VAL A 69 2.53 6.06 1.57
N LYS A 70 1.79 7.13 1.34
CA LYS A 70 1.98 8.39 2.05
C LYS A 70 1.56 8.26 3.51
N GLN A 71 2.24 8.99 4.39
CA GLN A 71 1.82 9.17 5.77
C GLN A 71 0.38 9.67 5.83
N THR A 72 -0.39 9.17 6.78
CA THR A 72 -1.81 9.48 6.97
C THR A 72 -2.17 9.48 8.45
N SER A 73 -3.15 10.32 8.81
CA SER A 73 -3.71 10.35 10.16
C SER A 73 -4.76 9.26 10.41
N LEU A 74 -5.10 8.43 9.40
CA LEU A 74 -6.07 7.34 9.53
C LEU A 74 -5.63 6.32 10.59
N SER A 75 -6.41 6.19 11.65
CA SER A 75 -6.17 5.20 12.70
C SER A 75 -6.75 3.83 12.32
N ASN A 76 -6.17 2.76 12.87
CA ASN A 76 -6.65 1.38 12.73
C ASN A 76 -6.69 0.82 11.30
N VAL A 77 -5.90 1.37 10.37
CA VAL A 77 -5.72 0.79 9.03
C VAL A 77 -4.92 -0.51 9.15
N LYS A 78 -5.46 -1.59 8.59
CA LYS A 78 -4.81 -2.91 8.57
C LYS A 78 -4.25 -3.16 7.19
N LEU A 79 -3.02 -2.73 6.95
CA LEU A 79 -2.41 -2.80 5.63
C LEU A 79 -1.25 -3.81 5.60
N LYS A 80 -1.12 -4.52 4.47
CA LYS A 80 0.03 -5.38 4.18
C LYS A 80 0.62 -5.06 2.83
N TRP A 81 1.92 -5.29 2.69
CA TRP A 81 2.60 -5.29 1.40
C TRP A 81 2.91 -6.72 0.97
N GLY A 82 3.09 -6.96 -0.33
CA GLY A 82 3.65 -8.22 -0.82
C GLY A 82 4.17 -8.16 -2.27
N TYR A 83 5.16 -8.99 -2.58
CA TYR A 83 5.74 -9.18 -3.92
C TYR A 83 6.35 -10.58 -4.08
#